data_AF-A0A7S0Q879-F1
#
_entry.id   AF-A0A7S0Q879-F1
#
_cell.length_a   1.000
_cell.length_b   1.000
_cell.length_c   1.000
_cell.angle_alpha   90.00
_cell.angle_beta   90.00
_cell.angle_gamma   90.00
#
_symmetry.space_group_name_H-M   'P 1'
#
loop_
_entity.id
_entity.type
_entity.pdbx_description
1 polymer ?
#
loop_
_entity_poly.entity_id
_entity_poly.type
_entity_poly.pdbx_seq_one_letter_code
_entity_poly.pdbx_strand_id
1 'polypeptide(L)'
;MSGGEPFSCPFQNVLLGHTSTNELLQAAAQAASDAFGVRLGKHFSAIAAMSDVDTDMLRGGCRWLLFACSDALSDSEAARMCQPASARGFKTIRWQPIKDLLREIQPAQRPHFESLQNWLAPILAQRTAAAAAIDFSGRWTRDNSRSTGLLDAFVARGHSASSAAAASAEPYIVEWARHEASDAQPGEWVVRPYAVDGVTLRRTVVYVMGDWSEEYVGASVIFGYAQNTQVLARRTAWMPISDADVQEGFAVSADAPAGLLSVSQMAHTTWTSVGDVIGEVTARYLRGGDMIVLRTLVLQPSERNATLVKSVEVFQKRECATASG
;
A
#
# COMPACT_ATOMS: atom_id res chain seq x y z
N MET A 1 -32.23 6.84 -35.98
CA MET A 1 -30.84 6.83 -35.49
C MET A 1 -30.67 8.03 -34.60
N SER A 2 -30.78 7.84 -33.28
CA SER A 2 -30.57 8.90 -32.30
C SER A 2 -29.08 9.18 -32.21
N GLY A 3 -28.65 10.36 -32.67
CA GLY A 3 -27.30 10.85 -32.45
C GLY A 3 -27.06 11.01 -30.96
N GLY A 4 -26.38 10.03 -30.36
CA GLY A 4 -25.84 10.18 -29.02
C GLY A 4 -24.77 11.24 -29.06
N GLU A 5 -24.90 12.26 -28.23
CA GLU A 5 -23.84 13.25 -28.03
C GLU A 5 -22.51 12.54 -27.78
N PRO A 6 -21.40 13.02 -28.35
CA PRO A 6 -20.08 12.47 -28.05
C PRO A 6 -19.88 12.51 -26.54
N PHE A 7 -19.51 11.37 -25.97
CA PHE A 7 -19.24 11.23 -24.55
C PHE A 7 -18.14 12.24 -24.17
N SER A 8 -18.55 13.40 -23.65
CA SER A 8 -17.65 14.38 -23.06
C SER A 8 -17.05 13.71 -21.83
N CYS A 9 -15.77 13.36 -21.90
CA CYS A 9 -15.06 12.84 -20.74
C CYS A 9 -15.15 13.92 -19.65
N PRO A 10 -15.77 13.66 -18.48
CA PRO A 10 -15.91 14.68 -17.43
C PRO A 10 -14.56 15.11 -16.83
N PHE A 11 -13.46 14.54 -17.32
CA PHE A 11 -12.09 14.81 -16.91
C PHE A 11 -11.32 15.75 -17.86
N GLN A 12 -11.96 16.33 -18.88
CA GLN A 12 -11.34 17.38 -19.69
C GLN A 12 -11.35 18.72 -18.94
N ASN A 13 -10.56 18.82 -17.87
CA ASN A 13 -10.00 20.12 -17.51
C ASN A 13 -8.93 20.42 -18.55
N VAL A 14 -9.31 21.18 -19.58
CA VAL A 14 -8.37 21.60 -20.62
C VAL A 14 -7.42 22.64 -20.01
N LEU A 15 -6.33 22.15 -19.41
CA LEU A 15 -5.19 22.99 -19.04
C LEU A 15 -4.42 23.29 -20.33
N LEU A 16 -4.72 24.44 -20.94
CA LEU A 16 -4.01 24.95 -22.12
C LEU A 16 -2.74 25.69 -21.67
N GLY A 17 -1.57 25.29 -22.18
CA GLY A 17 -0.28 26.00 -22.01
C GLY A 17 0.74 25.29 -21.12
N HIS A 18 1.89 25.94 -20.89
CA HIS A 18 3.00 25.50 -20.02
C HIS A 18 2.57 25.38 -18.55
N THR A 19 1.74 24.38 -18.28
CA THR A 19 1.25 24.07 -16.94
C THR A 19 2.30 23.22 -16.27
N SER A 20 2.79 23.69 -15.13
CA SER A 20 3.77 22.95 -14.35
C SER A 20 3.19 21.61 -13.90
N THR A 21 4.02 20.59 -13.74
CA THR A 21 3.55 19.26 -13.32
C THR A 21 2.90 19.29 -11.92
N ASN A 22 3.24 20.26 -11.07
CA ASN A 22 2.57 20.48 -9.79
C ASN A 22 1.12 20.96 -9.97
N GLU A 23 0.87 21.90 -10.89
CA GLU A 23 -0.48 22.35 -11.22
C GLU A 23 -1.30 21.22 -11.85
N LEU A 24 -0.67 20.42 -12.72
CA LEU A 24 -1.28 19.22 -13.29
C LEU A 24 -1.68 18.21 -12.20
N LEU A 25 -0.79 17.98 -11.22
CA LEU A 25 -1.05 17.09 -10.08
C LEU A 25 -2.21 17.60 -9.22
N GLN A 26 -2.21 18.88 -8.88
CA GLN A 26 -3.29 19.48 -8.09
C GLN A 26 -4.63 19.44 -8.83
N ALA A 27 -4.65 19.77 -10.12
CA ALA A 27 -5.85 19.71 -10.94
C ALA A 27 -6.40 18.28 -11.09
N ALA A 28 -5.52 17.29 -11.30
CA ALA A 28 -5.91 15.89 -11.37
C ALA A 28 -6.42 15.36 -10.02
N ALA A 29 -5.76 15.71 -8.93
CA ALA A 29 -6.19 15.33 -7.58
C ALA A 29 -7.55 15.96 -7.22
N GLN A 30 -7.75 17.23 -7.57
CA GLN A 30 -9.02 17.93 -7.36
C GLN A 30 -10.13 17.28 -8.19
N ALA A 31 -9.89 17.02 -9.48
CA ALA A 31 -10.86 16.35 -10.34
C ALA A 31 -11.22 14.94 -9.82
N ALA A 32 -10.24 14.18 -9.32
CA ALA A 32 -10.49 12.87 -8.72
C ALA A 32 -11.29 12.98 -7.42
N SER A 33 -11.00 13.97 -6.56
CA SER A 33 -11.76 14.25 -5.35
C SER A 33 -13.20 14.64 -5.65
N ASP A 34 -13.42 15.53 -6.60
CA ASP A 34 -14.76 16.00 -6.97
C ASP A 34 -15.58 14.90 -7.61
N ALA A 35 -14.96 14.04 -8.43
CA ALA A 35 -15.66 12.96 -9.11
C ALA A 35 -15.93 11.76 -8.19
N PHE A 36 -14.96 11.36 -7.37
CA PHE A 36 -14.95 10.07 -6.68
C PHE A 36 -14.74 10.15 -5.16
N GLY A 37 -14.67 11.36 -4.58
CA GLY A 37 -14.38 11.53 -3.15
C GLY A 37 -12.99 11.05 -2.74
N VAL A 38 -12.10 10.79 -3.71
CA VAL A 38 -10.75 10.28 -3.44
C VAL A 38 -9.79 11.41 -3.12
N ARG A 39 -8.88 11.21 -2.16
CA ARG A 39 -7.95 12.25 -1.70
C ARG A 39 -6.50 11.82 -1.90
N LEU A 40 -5.71 12.68 -2.57
CA LEU A 40 -4.27 12.51 -2.74
C LEU A 40 -3.58 12.47 -1.36
N GLY A 41 -2.60 11.58 -1.21
CA GLY A 41 -1.87 11.35 0.04
C GLY A 41 -2.67 10.58 1.10
N LYS A 42 -3.96 10.32 0.87
CA LYS A 42 -4.81 9.51 1.75
C LYS A 42 -5.24 8.20 1.12
N HIS A 43 -5.87 8.25 -0.05
CA HIS A 43 -6.37 7.07 -0.75
C HIS A 43 -5.40 6.62 -1.86
N PHE A 44 -4.69 7.59 -2.45
CA PHE A 44 -3.74 7.34 -3.52
C PHE A 44 -2.54 8.27 -3.42
N SER A 45 -1.43 7.84 -4.01
CA SER A 45 -0.18 8.61 -4.12
C SER A 45 0.22 8.71 -5.58
N ALA A 46 0.69 9.89 -6.00
CA ALA A 46 1.21 10.08 -7.34
C ALA A 46 2.57 9.38 -7.48
N ILE A 47 2.73 8.59 -8.54
CA ILE A 47 3.96 7.82 -8.79
C ILE A 47 4.59 8.11 -10.15
N ALA A 48 3.83 8.58 -11.12
CA ALA A 48 4.38 9.09 -12.37
C ALA A 48 3.49 10.18 -12.98
N ALA A 49 4.12 11.10 -13.70
CA ALA A 49 3.43 12.07 -14.55
C ALA A 49 4.08 12.03 -15.94
N MET A 50 3.25 12.04 -16.97
CA MET A 50 3.71 12.04 -18.35
C MET A 50 4.38 13.37 -18.69
N SER A 51 5.58 13.31 -19.28
CA SER A 51 6.31 14.50 -19.68
C SER A 51 5.73 15.11 -20.96
N ASP A 52 6.08 16.36 -21.25
CA ASP A 52 5.68 17.01 -22.51
C ASP A 52 6.30 16.30 -23.73
N VAL A 53 7.53 15.78 -23.59
CA VAL A 53 8.21 14.97 -24.62
C VAL A 53 7.44 13.69 -24.91
N ASP A 54 6.90 13.05 -23.88
CA ASP A 54 6.06 11.85 -24.05
C ASP A 54 4.73 12.21 -24.73
N THR A 55 4.21 13.42 -24.47
CA THR A 55 2.92 13.89 -25.01
C THR A 55 3.00 14.12 -26.51
N ASP A 56 4.11 14.66 -27.02
CA ASP A 56 4.34 14.85 -28.47
C ASP A 56 4.44 13.51 -29.23
N MET A 57 4.89 12.45 -28.57
CA MET A 57 4.89 11.09 -29.15
C MET A 57 3.48 10.49 -29.23
N LEU A 58 2.53 10.99 -28.45
CA LEU A 58 1.18 10.48 -28.35
C LEU A 58 0.25 11.39 -29.15
N ARG A 59 -0.23 10.90 -30.32
CA ARG A 59 -1.07 11.62 -31.30
C ARG A 59 -2.40 12.20 -30.77
N GLY A 60 -2.64 12.19 -29.45
CA GLY A 60 -3.87 12.62 -28.80
C GLY A 60 -3.75 13.83 -27.87
N GLY A 61 -2.56 14.40 -27.66
CA GLY A 61 -2.40 15.61 -26.84
C GLY A 61 -2.86 15.48 -25.38
N CYS A 62 -2.94 14.26 -24.86
CA CYS A 62 -3.39 13.97 -23.50
C CYS A 62 -2.19 13.75 -22.57
N ARG A 63 -2.18 14.43 -21.42
CA ARG A 63 -1.21 14.18 -20.35
C ARG A 63 -1.82 13.22 -19.33
N TRP A 64 -1.09 12.18 -18.98
CA TRP A 64 -1.52 11.20 -17.99
C TRP A 64 -0.78 11.36 -16.67
N LEU A 65 -1.47 11.14 -15.55
CA LEU A 65 -0.86 10.93 -14.25
C LEU A 65 -1.20 9.54 -13.76
N LEU A 66 -0.21 8.89 -13.18
CA LEU A 66 -0.37 7.59 -12.56
C LEU A 66 -0.42 7.77 -11.04
N PHE A 67 -1.52 7.32 -10.47
CA PHE A 67 -1.72 7.20 -9.04
C PHE A 67 -1.70 5.74 -8.63
N ALA A 68 -0.99 5.43 -7.53
CA ALA A 68 -1.04 4.13 -6.88
C ALA A 68 -1.96 4.21 -5.66
N CYS A 69 -2.77 3.18 -5.46
CA CYS A 69 -3.52 2.99 -4.22
C CYS A 69 -2.57 3.05 -3.02
N SER A 70 -2.94 3.76 -1.95
CA SER A 70 -2.17 3.85 -0.70
C SER A 70 -2.85 3.14 0.47
N ASP A 71 -3.95 2.43 0.20
CA ASP A 71 -4.77 1.72 1.18
C ASP A 71 -5.00 0.27 0.72
N ALA A 72 -4.37 -0.69 1.42
CA ALA A 72 -4.48 -2.10 1.08
C ALA A 72 -5.92 -2.62 1.06
N LEU A 73 -6.82 -2.08 1.88
CA LEU A 73 -8.22 -2.52 1.89
C LEU A 73 -8.97 -2.02 0.64
N SER A 74 -8.79 -0.74 0.32
CA SER A 74 -9.39 -0.11 -0.85
C SER A 74 -8.85 -0.67 -2.18
N ASP A 75 -7.64 -1.23 -2.16
CA ASP A 75 -7.04 -1.90 -3.33
C ASP A 75 -7.77 -3.18 -3.73
N SER A 76 -8.31 -3.95 -2.78
CA SER A 76 -9.17 -5.11 -3.10
C SER A 76 -10.57 -4.72 -3.57
N GLU A 77 -11.11 -3.59 -3.11
CA GLU A 77 -12.51 -3.22 -3.33
C GLU A 77 -12.61 -1.77 -3.84
N ALA A 78 -12.65 -1.61 -5.17
CA ALA A 78 -12.71 -0.31 -5.84
C ALA A 78 -13.87 0.58 -5.35
N ALA A 79 -15.01 -0.03 -4.98
CA ALA A 79 -16.17 0.68 -4.45
C ALA A 79 -15.93 1.33 -3.08
N ARG A 80 -14.99 0.81 -2.27
CA ARG A 80 -14.58 1.46 -1.02
C ARG A 80 -13.72 2.67 -1.28
N MET A 81 -12.87 2.60 -2.30
CA MET A 81 -11.99 3.70 -2.67
C MET A 81 -12.78 4.87 -3.23
N CYS A 82 -13.63 4.60 -4.21
CA CYS A 82 -14.31 5.62 -4.98
C CYS A 82 -15.76 5.76 -4.52
N GLN A 83 -16.03 6.83 -3.77
CA GLN A 83 -17.38 7.22 -3.37
C GLN A 83 -17.81 8.41 -4.21
N PRO A 84 -18.46 8.19 -5.36
CA PRO A 84 -18.79 9.27 -6.28
C PRO A 84 -19.63 10.34 -5.58
N ALA A 85 -19.22 11.61 -5.71
CA ALA A 85 -19.87 12.74 -5.04
C ALA A 85 -21.33 12.91 -5.48
N SER A 86 -21.69 12.40 -6.66
CA SER A 86 -23.07 12.22 -7.07
C SER A 86 -23.29 10.79 -7.60
N ALA A 87 -24.33 10.13 -7.11
CA ALA A 87 -24.76 8.82 -7.63
C ALA A 87 -25.31 8.89 -9.08
N ARG A 88 -25.46 10.10 -9.64
CA ARG A 88 -25.96 10.31 -11.00
C ARG A 88 -24.84 10.06 -12.01
N GLY A 89 -24.87 8.90 -12.67
CA GLY A 89 -24.08 8.63 -13.87
C GLY A 89 -23.16 7.42 -13.82
N PHE A 90 -22.82 6.92 -12.63
CA PHE A 90 -21.99 5.72 -12.48
C PHE A 90 -22.86 4.48 -12.25
N LYS A 91 -22.75 3.49 -13.14
CA LYS A 91 -23.45 2.19 -13.00
C LYS A 91 -22.63 1.16 -12.24
N THR A 92 -21.29 1.23 -12.33
CA THR A 92 -20.38 0.22 -11.76
C THR A 92 -19.00 0.84 -11.52
N ILE A 93 -18.35 0.48 -10.40
CA ILE A 93 -16.97 0.84 -10.07
C ILE A 93 -16.20 -0.46 -9.83
N ARG A 94 -15.13 -0.69 -10.59
CA ARG A 94 -14.30 -1.90 -10.50
C ARG A 94 -12.87 -1.62 -10.93
N TRP A 95 -11.93 -2.41 -10.42
CA TRP A 95 -10.59 -2.51 -11.00
C TRP A 95 -10.65 -3.29 -12.30
N GLN A 96 -10.00 -2.79 -13.34
CA GLN A 96 -9.97 -3.45 -14.64
C GLN A 96 -8.56 -3.38 -15.23
N PRO A 97 -7.97 -4.53 -15.64
CA PRO A 97 -6.72 -4.51 -16.36
C PRO A 97 -6.84 -3.69 -17.66
N ILE A 98 -5.86 -2.85 -17.95
CA ILE A 98 -5.90 -1.97 -19.14
C ILE A 98 -6.09 -2.74 -20.45
N LYS A 99 -5.51 -3.94 -20.55
CA LYS A 99 -5.67 -4.84 -21.70
C LYS A 99 -7.12 -5.25 -21.94
N ASP A 100 -7.91 -5.39 -20.88
CA ASP A 100 -9.31 -5.79 -20.96
C ASP A 100 -10.18 -4.57 -21.26
N LEU A 101 -9.85 -3.42 -20.66
CA LEU A 101 -10.49 -2.14 -20.98
C LEU A 101 -10.37 -1.79 -22.47
N LEU A 102 -9.21 -2.03 -23.09
CA LEU A 102 -8.97 -1.79 -24.51
C LEU A 102 -9.89 -2.60 -25.45
N ARG A 103 -10.40 -3.75 -24.99
CA ARG A 103 -11.34 -4.58 -25.74
C ARG A 103 -12.77 -4.03 -25.68
N GLU A 104 -13.11 -3.35 -24.59
CA GLU A 104 -14.45 -2.83 -24.30
C GLU A 104 -14.65 -1.39 -24.79
N ILE A 105 -13.57 -0.62 -24.94
CA ILE A 105 -13.66 0.80 -25.27
C ILE A 105 -14.03 1.06 -26.74
N GLN A 106 -14.72 2.18 -26.98
CA GLN A 106 -15.10 2.64 -28.32
C GLN A 106 -13.85 2.77 -29.23
N PRO A 107 -13.92 2.36 -30.52
CA PRO A 107 -12.77 2.41 -31.43
C PRO A 107 -12.10 3.79 -31.53
N ALA A 108 -12.87 4.87 -31.43
CA ALA A 108 -12.35 6.24 -31.49
C ALA A 108 -11.49 6.62 -30.26
N GLN A 109 -11.72 5.99 -29.10
CA GLN A 109 -10.98 6.27 -27.86
C GLN A 109 -9.78 5.33 -27.69
N ARG A 110 -9.78 4.17 -28.37
CA ARG A 110 -8.75 3.13 -28.25
C ARG A 110 -7.32 3.67 -28.40
N PRO A 111 -6.97 4.52 -29.38
CA PRO A 111 -5.59 5.01 -29.54
C PRO A 111 -5.04 5.72 -28.29
N HIS A 112 -5.89 6.43 -27.54
CA HIS A 112 -5.48 7.12 -26.30
C HIS A 112 -5.14 6.13 -25.17
N PHE A 113 -5.87 5.01 -25.09
CA PHE A 113 -5.62 4.00 -24.06
C PHE A 113 -4.48 3.04 -24.45
N GLU A 114 -4.23 2.82 -25.74
CA GLU A 114 -3.03 2.10 -26.21
C GLU A 114 -1.77 2.91 -25.90
N SER A 115 -1.84 4.23 -26.14
CA SER A 115 -0.84 5.20 -25.71
C SER A 115 -0.57 5.13 -24.20
N LEU A 116 -1.63 5.14 -23.38
CA LEU A 116 -1.53 4.96 -21.93
C LEU A 116 -0.87 3.63 -21.56
N GLN A 117 -1.28 2.52 -22.19
CA GLN A 117 -0.69 1.20 -21.94
C GLN A 117 0.82 1.17 -22.22
N ASN A 118 1.24 1.75 -23.35
CA ASN A 118 2.64 1.81 -23.74
C ASN A 118 3.47 2.66 -22.77
N TRP A 119 2.92 3.79 -22.31
CA TRP A 119 3.58 4.63 -21.31
C TRP A 119 3.67 3.96 -19.94
N LEU A 120 2.61 3.24 -19.51
CA LEU A 120 2.59 2.55 -18.22
C LEU A 120 3.53 1.35 -18.16
N ALA A 121 3.73 0.64 -19.25
CA ALA A 121 4.51 -0.60 -19.29
C ALA A 121 5.91 -0.49 -18.63
N PRO A 122 6.78 0.47 -19.01
CA PRO A 122 8.09 0.61 -18.37
C PRO A 122 7.99 0.99 -16.88
N ILE A 123 7.02 1.83 -16.50
CA ILE A 123 6.82 2.27 -15.10
C ILE A 123 6.42 1.08 -14.22
N LEU A 124 5.49 0.25 -14.70
CA LEU A 124 5.03 -0.95 -13.99
C LEU A 124 6.13 -2.02 -13.88
N ALA A 125 6.96 -2.16 -14.92
CA ALA A 125 8.13 -3.03 -14.88
C ALA A 125 9.15 -2.55 -13.83
N GLN A 126 9.47 -1.25 -13.81
CA GLN A 126 10.34 -0.66 -12.81
C GLN A 126 9.79 -0.83 -11.40
N ARG A 127 8.48 -0.61 -11.19
CA ARG A 127 7.84 -0.80 -9.88
C ARG A 127 7.93 -2.25 -9.41
N THR A 128 7.69 -3.21 -10.31
CA THR A 128 7.84 -4.65 -10.01
C THR A 128 9.29 -4.98 -9.62
N ALA A 129 10.26 -4.47 -10.38
CA ALA A 129 11.68 -4.66 -10.10
C ALA A 129 12.09 -4.04 -8.75
N ALA A 130 11.60 -2.84 -8.44
CA ALA A 130 11.86 -2.17 -7.17
C ALA A 130 11.27 -2.96 -5.98
N ALA A 131 10.05 -3.48 -6.12
CA ALA A 131 9.42 -4.34 -5.11
C ALA A 131 10.22 -5.63 -4.87
N ALA A 132 10.75 -6.23 -5.93
CA ALA A 132 11.62 -7.40 -5.83
C ALA A 132 12.97 -7.08 -5.17
N ALA A 133 13.53 -5.89 -5.40
CA ALA A 133 14.81 -5.46 -4.87
C ALA A 133 14.78 -5.19 -3.35
N ILE A 134 13.63 -4.81 -2.77
CA ILE A 134 13.52 -4.55 -1.33
C ILE A 134 13.75 -5.84 -0.55
N ASP A 135 14.80 -5.87 0.28
CA ASP A 135 15.19 -7.04 1.06
C ASP A 135 15.03 -6.83 2.57
N PHE A 136 13.99 -7.46 3.15
CA PHE A 136 13.81 -7.56 4.60
C PHE A 136 14.60 -8.72 5.23
N SER A 137 15.34 -9.54 4.46
CA SER A 137 15.92 -10.78 4.98
C SER A 137 16.86 -10.53 6.16
N GLY A 138 16.72 -11.35 7.20
CA GLY A 138 17.55 -11.32 8.40
C GLY A 138 16.74 -11.23 9.69
N ARG A 139 17.47 -11.12 10.80
CA ARG A 139 16.88 -11.03 12.14
C ARG A 139 16.83 -9.57 12.60
N TRP A 140 15.69 -9.18 13.14
CA TRP A 140 15.34 -7.83 13.51
C TRP A 140 14.94 -7.78 14.98
N THR A 141 15.38 -6.76 15.71
CA THR A 141 14.98 -6.52 17.10
C THR A 141 14.34 -5.15 17.23
N ARG A 142 13.18 -5.09 17.89
CA ARG A 142 12.48 -3.84 18.17
C ARG A 142 13.30 -2.96 19.12
N ASP A 143 13.54 -1.73 18.70
CA ASP A 143 14.08 -0.67 19.53
C ASP A 143 12.92 0.06 20.21
N ASN A 144 12.67 -0.30 21.47
CA ASN A 144 11.58 0.27 22.27
C ASN A 144 11.79 1.76 22.55
N SER A 145 13.02 2.28 22.51
CA SER A 145 13.30 3.71 22.76
C SER A 145 12.88 4.61 21.59
N ARG A 146 12.86 4.07 20.37
CA ARG A 146 12.43 4.76 19.15
C ARG A 146 11.00 4.39 18.70
N SER A 147 10.42 3.37 19.32
CA SER A 147 9.05 2.94 19.04
C SER A 147 8.03 3.79 19.80
N THR A 148 6.89 4.11 19.19
CA THR A 148 5.85 4.99 19.75
C THR A 148 4.44 4.44 19.56
N GLY A 149 3.50 4.84 20.42
CA GLY A 149 2.08 4.44 20.35
C GLY A 149 1.79 2.97 20.67
N LEU A 150 2.81 2.20 21.10
CA LEU A 150 2.66 0.77 21.38
C LEU A 150 1.68 0.47 22.52
N LEU A 151 1.76 1.24 23.61
CA LEU A 151 0.88 1.07 24.77
C LEU A 151 -0.59 1.23 24.37
N ASP A 152 -0.91 2.34 23.71
CA ASP A 152 -2.27 2.63 23.24
C ASP A 152 -2.76 1.59 22.24
N ALA A 153 -1.88 1.13 21.34
CA ALA A 153 -2.21 0.06 20.40
C ALA A 153 -2.51 -1.26 21.11
N PHE A 154 -1.79 -1.63 22.16
CA PHE A 154 -2.11 -2.84 22.95
C PHE A 154 -3.42 -2.68 23.74
N VAL A 155 -3.66 -1.53 24.36
CA VAL A 155 -4.93 -1.25 25.05
C VAL A 155 -6.11 -1.32 24.08
N ALA A 156 -5.97 -0.73 22.89
CA ALA A 156 -7.00 -0.75 21.86
C ALA A 156 -7.30 -2.16 21.32
N ARG A 157 -6.34 -3.09 21.43
CA ARG A 157 -6.52 -4.52 21.14
C ARG A 157 -7.08 -5.31 22.34
N GLY A 158 -7.46 -4.63 23.42
CA GLY A 158 -8.12 -5.23 24.59
C GLY A 158 -7.18 -5.72 25.68
N HIS A 159 -5.89 -5.35 25.67
CA HIS A 159 -5.01 -5.63 26.80
C HIS A 159 -5.38 -4.78 28.02
N SER A 160 -5.24 -5.34 29.22
CA SER A 160 -5.26 -4.52 30.44
C SER A 160 -4.10 -3.52 30.43
N ALA A 161 -4.23 -2.38 31.11
CA ALA A 161 -3.17 -1.37 31.16
C ALA A 161 -1.82 -1.95 31.62
N SER A 162 -1.83 -2.85 32.61
CA SER A 162 -0.61 -3.51 33.09
C SER A 162 -0.02 -4.48 32.08
N SER A 163 -0.85 -5.29 31.41
CA SER A 163 -0.39 -6.20 30.34
C SER A 163 0.13 -5.43 29.13
N ALA A 164 -0.53 -4.34 28.74
CA ALA A 164 -0.13 -3.48 27.65
C ALA A 164 1.22 -2.80 27.93
N ALA A 165 1.43 -2.30 29.15
CA ALA A 165 2.70 -1.73 29.57
C ALA A 165 3.84 -2.76 29.48
N ALA A 166 3.63 -3.96 30.03
CA ALA A 166 4.61 -5.04 29.94
C ALA A 166 4.93 -5.43 28.48
N ALA A 167 3.90 -5.62 27.64
CA ALA A 167 4.07 -5.99 26.24
C ALA A 167 4.76 -4.90 25.38
N SER A 168 4.51 -3.62 25.71
CA SER A 168 5.17 -2.49 25.04
C SER A 168 6.66 -2.39 25.37
N ALA A 169 7.06 -2.81 26.57
CA ALA A 169 8.45 -2.80 27.02
C ALA A 169 9.21 -4.10 26.72
N GLU A 170 8.50 -5.19 26.41
CA GLU A 170 9.12 -6.49 26.09
C GLU A 170 9.99 -6.39 24.82
N PRO A 171 11.19 -7.00 24.79
CA PRO A 171 11.95 -7.17 23.56
C PRO A 171 11.16 -7.99 22.54
N TYR A 172 11.12 -7.52 21.29
CA TYR A 172 10.45 -8.24 20.22
C TYR A 172 11.43 -8.55 19.09
N ILE A 173 11.64 -9.84 18.83
CA ILE A 173 12.62 -10.34 17.87
C ILE A 173 11.86 -11.07 16.76
N VAL A 174 12.16 -10.73 15.51
CA VAL A 174 11.54 -11.33 14.34
C VAL A 174 12.56 -11.58 13.25
N GLU A 175 12.48 -12.73 12.62
CA GLU A 175 13.27 -13.05 11.44
C GLU A 175 12.40 -13.05 10.21
N TRP A 176 12.92 -12.47 9.14
CA TRP A 176 12.31 -12.40 7.83
C TRP A 176 13.21 -13.18 6.86
N ALA A 177 12.57 -13.96 5.99
CA ALA A 177 13.23 -14.66 4.89
C ALA A 177 12.31 -14.62 3.67
N ARG A 178 12.90 -14.61 2.47
CA ARG A 178 12.13 -14.76 1.23
C ARG A 178 11.34 -16.07 1.27
N HIS A 179 10.14 -16.06 0.71
CA HIS A 179 9.42 -17.29 0.47
C HIS A 179 10.01 -18.00 -0.76
N GLU A 180 10.64 -19.16 -0.54
CA GLU A 180 11.36 -19.91 -1.59
C GLU A 180 10.51 -21.04 -2.21
N ALA A 181 9.17 -21.00 -2.06
CA ALA A 181 8.31 -21.97 -2.73
C ALA A 181 8.39 -21.80 -4.26
N SER A 182 8.21 -22.91 -5.00
CA SER A 182 8.31 -22.91 -6.47
C SER A 182 7.28 -22.01 -7.17
N ASP A 183 6.19 -21.69 -6.48
CA ASP A 183 5.08 -20.84 -6.92
C ASP A 183 5.04 -19.48 -6.18
N ALA A 184 6.05 -19.18 -5.36
CA ALA A 184 6.09 -17.94 -4.59
C ALA A 184 6.19 -16.72 -5.52
N GLN A 185 5.36 -15.71 -5.26
CA GLN A 185 5.41 -14.44 -5.97
C GLN A 185 6.50 -13.53 -5.39
N PRO A 186 7.11 -12.65 -6.22
CA PRO A 186 8.00 -11.61 -5.71
C PRO A 186 7.32 -10.76 -4.63
N GLY A 187 7.98 -10.64 -3.48
CA GLY A 187 7.46 -9.91 -2.34
C GLY A 187 6.74 -10.77 -1.30
N GLU A 188 6.66 -12.08 -1.48
CA GLU A 188 6.23 -12.99 -0.42
C GLU A 188 7.34 -13.23 0.60
N TRP A 189 6.95 -13.28 1.87
CA TRP A 189 7.87 -13.36 3.00
C TRP A 189 7.46 -14.40 4.02
N VAL A 190 8.43 -15.17 4.50
CA VAL A 190 8.30 -16.02 5.68
C VAL A 190 8.80 -15.26 6.90
N VAL A 191 7.95 -15.18 7.93
CA VAL A 191 8.18 -14.38 9.12
C VAL A 191 8.10 -15.26 10.36
N ARG A 192 9.16 -15.20 11.17
CA ARG A 192 9.38 -16.03 12.35
C ARG A 192 9.61 -15.15 13.58
N PRO A 193 8.57 -14.77 14.32
CA PRO A 193 8.72 -14.14 15.63
C PRO A 193 9.28 -15.12 16.67
N TYR A 194 10.20 -14.64 17.50
CA TYR A 194 10.82 -15.39 18.59
C TYR A 194 10.34 -14.86 19.95
N ALA A 195 10.52 -15.67 21.00
CA ALA A 195 10.40 -15.22 22.37
C ALA A 195 11.54 -14.27 22.76
N VAL A 196 11.49 -13.75 23.99
CA VAL A 196 12.48 -12.80 24.52
C VAL A 196 13.90 -13.37 24.58
N ASP A 197 14.02 -14.69 24.64
CA ASP A 197 15.30 -15.42 24.56
C ASP A 197 15.96 -15.32 23.16
N GLY A 198 15.20 -14.90 22.13
CA GLY A 198 15.66 -14.84 20.74
C GLY A 198 15.91 -16.19 20.08
N VAL A 199 15.48 -17.30 20.73
CA VAL A 199 15.73 -18.67 20.28
C VAL A 199 14.42 -19.45 20.14
N THR A 200 13.51 -19.33 21.10
CA THR A 200 12.24 -20.05 21.07
C THR A 200 11.31 -19.44 20.02
N LEU A 201 11.08 -20.18 18.93
CA LEU A 201 10.17 -19.79 17.86
C LEU A 201 8.73 -19.74 18.40
N ARG A 202 8.05 -18.60 18.27
CA ARG A 202 6.63 -18.48 18.66
C ARG A 202 5.71 -19.07 17.61
N ARG A 203 5.98 -18.78 16.34
CA ARG A 203 5.23 -19.27 15.17
C ARG A 203 5.95 -18.93 13.86
N THR A 204 5.45 -19.49 12.76
CA THR A 204 5.84 -19.11 11.40
C THR A 204 4.61 -18.60 10.66
N VAL A 205 4.73 -17.47 9.96
CA VAL A 205 3.67 -16.90 9.13
C VAL A 205 4.23 -16.65 7.73
N VAL A 206 3.49 -17.02 6.69
CA VAL A 206 3.81 -16.68 5.31
C VAL A 206 2.91 -15.53 4.86
N TYR A 207 3.49 -14.39 4.53
CA TYR A 207 2.77 -13.27 3.94
C TYR A 207 2.71 -13.45 2.43
N VAL A 208 1.63 -14.09 1.96
CA VAL A 208 1.33 -14.27 0.53
C VAL A 208 0.83 -12.95 -0.05
N MET A 209 1.14 -12.68 -1.32
CA MET A 209 0.65 -11.50 -2.06
C MET A 209 -0.82 -11.68 -2.47
N GLY A 210 -1.59 -10.58 -2.46
CA GLY A 210 -3.03 -10.63 -2.70
C GLY A 210 -3.83 -11.10 -1.48
N ASP A 211 -5.01 -11.66 -1.70
CA ASP A 211 -5.92 -12.09 -0.64
C ASP A 211 -5.59 -13.49 -0.14
N TRP A 212 -5.60 -13.68 1.18
CA TRP A 212 -5.34 -14.98 1.82
C TRP A 212 -5.98 -15.03 3.21
N SER A 213 -6.05 -16.23 3.78
CA SER A 213 -6.58 -16.46 5.12
C SER A 213 -5.56 -17.12 6.03
N GLU A 214 -5.55 -16.76 7.30
CA GLU A 214 -4.72 -17.40 8.32
C GLU A 214 -5.62 -17.99 9.40
N GLU A 215 -5.48 -19.29 9.68
CA GLU A 215 -6.01 -19.87 10.90
C GLU A 215 -5.11 -19.48 12.07
N TYR A 216 -5.67 -18.69 12.99
CA TYR A 216 -4.98 -18.26 14.19
C TYR A 216 -5.51 -19.03 15.39
N VAL A 217 -4.63 -19.80 16.04
CA VAL A 217 -4.94 -20.58 17.24
C VAL A 217 -4.35 -19.90 18.46
N GLY A 218 -5.19 -19.65 19.48
CA GLY A 218 -4.80 -19.07 20.76
C GLY A 218 -5.19 -17.60 20.92
N ALA A 219 -4.73 -16.96 22.00
CA ALA A 219 -5.00 -15.56 22.26
C ALA A 219 -4.35 -14.69 21.16
N SER A 220 -5.18 -13.96 20.42
CA SER A 220 -4.67 -13.04 19.41
C SER A 220 -4.19 -11.76 20.09
N VAL A 221 -2.88 -11.51 20.01
CA VAL A 221 -2.33 -10.22 20.44
C VAL A 221 -2.89 -9.08 19.58
N ILE A 222 -3.36 -9.37 18.35
CA ILE A 222 -3.95 -8.40 17.41
C ILE A 222 -5.44 -8.15 17.73
N PHE A 223 -6.16 -9.15 18.25
CA PHE A 223 -7.64 -9.14 18.35
C PHE A 223 -8.16 -9.46 19.77
N GLY A 224 -7.33 -9.26 20.79
CA GLY A 224 -7.65 -9.57 22.18
C GLY A 224 -7.73 -11.07 22.49
N TYR A 225 -7.90 -11.39 23.76
CA TYR A 225 -8.08 -12.75 24.29
C TYR A 225 -9.44 -13.37 23.88
N ALA A 226 -9.75 -13.39 22.59
CA ALA A 226 -10.84 -14.21 22.09
C ALA A 226 -10.40 -15.69 22.19
N GLN A 227 -11.09 -16.45 23.04
CA GLN A 227 -10.68 -17.78 23.52
C GLN A 227 -10.79 -18.92 22.48
N ASN A 228 -10.95 -18.61 21.19
CA ASN A 228 -11.21 -19.58 20.12
C ASN A 228 -10.29 -19.37 18.91
N THR A 229 -10.09 -20.44 18.13
CA THR A 229 -9.50 -20.38 16.79
C THR A 229 -10.28 -19.40 15.92
N GLN A 230 -9.58 -18.50 15.24
CA GLN A 230 -10.17 -17.52 14.33
C GLN A 230 -9.54 -17.62 12.96
N VAL A 231 -10.35 -17.40 11.92
CA VAL A 231 -9.85 -17.22 10.57
C VAL A 231 -9.68 -15.72 10.33
N LEU A 232 -8.43 -15.30 10.13
CA LEU A 232 -8.09 -13.93 9.80
C LEU A 232 -8.17 -13.76 8.29
N ALA A 233 -8.96 -12.81 7.80
CA ALA A 233 -8.90 -12.39 6.40
C ALA A 233 -7.75 -11.40 6.24
N ARG A 234 -6.87 -11.67 5.28
CA ARG A 234 -5.67 -10.85 5.04
C ARG A 234 -5.54 -10.49 3.57
N ARG A 235 -4.93 -9.35 3.33
CA ARG A 235 -4.45 -8.95 2.01
C ARG A 235 -3.08 -8.35 2.11
N THR A 236 -2.14 -8.81 1.30
CA THR A 236 -0.79 -8.24 1.23
C THR A 236 -0.53 -7.58 -0.11
N ALA A 237 0.03 -6.38 -0.10
CA ALA A 237 0.38 -5.64 -1.31
C ALA A 237 1.52 -4.64 -1.07
N TRP A 238 2.19 -4.25 -2.16
CA TRP A 238 3.19 -3.18 -2.15
C TRP A 238 2.54 -1.82 -2.35
N MET A 239 2.43 -1.07 -1.25
CA MET A 239 1.78 0.24 -1.22
C MET A 239 2.83 1.35 -1.25
N PRO A 240 2.60 2.46 -1.96
CA PRO A 240 3.50 3.61 -1.92
C PRO A 240 3.55 4.21 -0.50
N ILE A 241 4.74 4.59 -0.04
CA ILE A 241 4.93 5.30 1.23
C ILE A 241 6.10 6.28 1.12
N SER A 242 5.87 7.55 1.43
CA SER A 242 6.85 8.62 1.21
C SER A 242 8.07 8.57 2.14
N ASP A 243 7.95 7.87 3.25
CA ASP A 243 8.99 7.76 4.29
C ASP A 243 9.93 6.56 4.06
N ALA A 244 9.68 5.75 3.02
CA ALA A 244 10.59 4.66 2.64
C ALA A 244 11.85 5.20 1.95
N ASP A 245 12.94 4.47 2.14
CA ASP A 245 14.17 4.66 1.38
C ASP A 245 13.90 4.48 -0.11
N VAL A 246 14.59 5.31 -0.91
CA VAL A 246 14.65 5.15 -2.36
C VAL A 246 15.70 4.10 -2.67
N GLN A 247 15.32 3.05 -3.39
CA GLN A 247 16.26 2.01 -3.81
C GLN A 247 17.22 2.57 -4.88
N GLU A 248 18.50 2.22 -4.77
CA GLU A 248 19.50 2.59 -5.78
C GLU A 248 19.06 2.13 -7.17
N GLY A 249 19.22 2.99 -8.18
CA GLY A 249 18.76 2.73 -9.54
C GLY A 249 17.28 3.00 -9.81
N PHE A 250 16.49 3.36 -8.79
CA PHE A 250 15.06 3.69 -8.92
C PHE A 250 14.72 5.11 -8.43
N ALA A 251 15.74 5.95 -8.23
CA ALA A 251 15.56 7.33 -7.84
C ALA A 251 14.75 8.11 -8.88
N VAL A 252 13.87 8.99 -8.39
CA VAL A 252 13.22 9.96 -9.27
C VAL A 252 14.28 10.98 -9.70
N SER A 253 14.14 11.51 -10.92
CA SER A 253 14.97 12.64 -11.35
C SER A 253 14.93 13.76 -10.31
N ALA A 254 16.05 14.47 -10.11
CA ALA A 254 16.09 15.65 -9.24
C ALA A 254 15.09 16.73 -9.68
N ASP A 255 14.71 16.72 -10.97
CA ASP A 255 13.72 17.63 -11.56
C ASP A 255 12.28 17.14 -11.40
N ALA A 256 12.06 16.06 -10.63
CA ALA A 256 10.73 15.52 -10.44
C ALA A 256 9.82 16.51 -9.68
N PRO A 257 8.52 16.53 -9.98
CA PRO A 257 7.56 17.39 -9.31
C PRO A 257 7.47 17.07 -7.82
N ALA A 258 7.24 18.11 -7.01
CA ALA A 258 7.02 17.94 -5.58
C ALA A 258 5.77 17.07 -5.35
N GLY A 259 5.90 16.04 -4.49
CA GLY A 259 4.81 15.11 -4.18
C GLY A 259 4.72 13.90 -5.12
N LEU A 260 5.60 13.79 -6.12
CA LEU A 260 5.79 12.53 -6.85
C LEU A 260 6.65 11.59 -6.01
N LEU A 261 6.14 10.39 -5.72
CA LEU A 261 6.92 9.37 -5.03
C LEU A 261 7.76 8.58 -6.02
N SER A 262 8.94 8.16 -5.59
CA SER A 262 9.71 7.18 -6.35
C SER A 262 8.91 5.89 -6.50
N VAL A 263 9.06 5.25 -7.66
CA VAL A 263 8.52 3.91 -7.91
C VAL A 263 9.02 2.89 -6.89
N SER A 264 10.13 3.16 -6.19
CA SER A 264 10.71 2.31 -5.15
C SER A 264 10.30 2.66 -3.71
N GLN A 265 9.68 3.81 -3.49
CA GLN A 265 9.21 4.23 -2.18
C GLN A 265 7.92 3.51 -1.81
N MET A 266 8.07 2.30 -1.27
CA MET A 266 6.95 1.41 -0.97
C MET A 266 7.11 0.65 0.34
N ALA A 267 5.97 0.26 0.90
CA ALA A 267 5.84 -0.61 2.04
C ALA A 267 5.17 -1.92 1.66
N HIS A 268 5.69 -3.01 2.21
CA HIS A 268 5.02 -4.29 2.26
C HIS A 268 3.88 -4.21 3.28
N THR A 269 2.68 -4.03 2.76
CA THR A 269 1.50 -3.68 3.55
C THR A 269 0.58 -4.87 3.66
N THR A 270 0.12 -5.17 4.88
CA THR A 270 -0.86 -6.21 5.14
C THR A 270 -2.09 -5.59 5.80
N TRP A 271 -3.25 -5.72 5.16
CA TRP A 271 -4.53 -5.59 5.83
C TRP A 271 -4.87 -6.89 6.54
N THR A 272 -5.37 -6.82 7.76
CA THR A 272 -5.87 -7.97 8.53
C THR A 272 -7.21 -7.60 9.15
N SER A 273 -8.22 -8.45 9.00
CA SER A 273 -9.53 -8.24 9.63
C SER A 273 -10.10 -9.53 10.22
N VAL A 274 -10.88 -9.36 11.28
CA VAL A 274 -11.72 -10.41 11.87
C VAL A 274 -13.17 -9.94 11.82
N GLY A 275 -13.93 -10.50 10.87
CA GLY A 275 -15.28 -10.01 10.56
C GLY A 275 -15.29 -8.50 10.30
N ASP A 276 -16.37 -7.84 10.69
CA ASP A 276 -16.57 -6.39 10.52
C ASP A 276 -16.21 -5.58 11.79
N VAL A 277 -15.55 -6.20 12.78
CA VAL A 277 -15.39 -5.62 14.12
C VAL A 277 -14.06 -4.86 14.25
N ILE A 278 -12.97 -5.46 13.79
CA ILE A 278 -11.62 -4.91 13.92
C ILE A 278 -10.84 -5.16 12.63
N GLY A 279 -10.18 -4.11 12.16
CA GLY A 279 -9.21 -4.19 11.08
C GLY A 279 -7.87 -3.56 11.46
N GLU A 280 -6.77 -4.06 10.89
CA GLU A 280 -5.44 -3.49 11.08
C GLU A 280 -4.72 -3.39 9.73
N VAL A 281 -4.18 -2.21 9.43
CA VAL A 281 -3.18 -2.03 8.37
C VAL A 281 -1.80 -2.07 9.01
N THR A 282 -0.93 -2.98 8.56
CA THR A 282 0.49 -3.00 8.93
C THR A 282 1.34 -2.73 7.69
N ALA A 283 2.01 -1.58 7.63
CA ALA A 283 2.96 -1.22 6.59
C ALA A 283 4.39 -1.42 7.07
N ARG A 284 5.24 -2.08 6.27
CA ARG A 284 6.63 -2.40 6.59
C ARG A 284 7.55 -1.89 5.50
N TYR A 285 8.53 -1.08 5.85
CA TYR A 285 9.46 -0.48 4.89
C TYR A 285 10.82 -0.25 5.53
N LEU A 286 11.84 -0.04 4.70
CA LEU A 286 13.18 0.31 5.15
C LEU A 286 13.33 1.84 5.20
N ARG A 287 13.98 2.34 6.25
CA ARG A 287 14.35 3.75 6.39
C ARG A 287 15.70 3.87 7.10
N GLY A 288 16.72 4.34 6.39
CA GLY A 288 18.08 4.48 6.92
C GLY A 288 18.67 3.18 7.45
N GLY A 289 18.31 2.03 6.85
CA GLY A 289 18.76 0.70 7.27
C GLY A 289 17.92 0.05 8.40
N ASP A 290 17.02 0.78 9.04
CA ASP A 290 16.04 0.21 9.97
C ASP A 290 14.80 -0.30 9.23
N MET A 291 14.16 -1.34 9.76
CA MET A 291 12.80 -1.72 9.34
C MET A 291 11.80 -0.95 10.20
N ILE A 292 10.98 -0.12 9.55
CA ILE A 292 9.88 0.59 10.18
C ILE A 292 8.60 -0.19 9.98
N VAL A 293 7.87 -0.42 11.07
CA VAL A 293 6.54 -1.04 11.04
C VAL A 293 5.52 -0.04 11.54
N LEU A 294 4.74 0.52 10.61
CA LEU A 294 3.62 1.41 10.90
C LEU A 294 2.34 0.58 11.00
N ARG A 295 1.62 0.69 12.12
CA ARG A 295 0.32 0.05 12.29
C ARG A 295 -0.77 1.07 12.48
N THR A 296 -1.90 0.84 11.83
CA THR A 296 -3.15 1.55 12.08
C THR A 296 -4.23 0.55 12.39
N LEU A 297 -4.66 0.50 13.65
CA LEU A 297 -5.83 -0.24 14.08
C LEU A 297 -7.07 0.59 13.78
N VAL A 298 -8.06 -0.05 13.19
CA VAL A 298 -9.36 0.49 12.84
C VAL A 298 -10.40 -0.27 13.65
N LEU A 299 -10.95 0.38 14.67
CA LEU A 299 -12.06 -0.15 15.45
C LEU A 299 -13.38 0.20 14.75
N GLN A 300 -14.25 -0.79 14.54
CA GLN A 300 -15.50 -0.66 13.81
C GLN A 300 -15.30 -0.11 12.38
N PRO A 301 -14.58 -0.84 11.50
CA PRO A 301 -14.22 -0.38 10.16
C PRO A 301 -15.41 -0.03 9.25
N SER A 302 -16.62 -0.47 9.59
CA SER A 302 -17.86 -0.15 8.88
C SER A 302 -18.47 1.21 9.28
N GLU A 303 -18.00 1.83 10.36
CA GLU A 303 -18.54 3.10 10.86
C GLU A 303 -17.78 4.32 10.29
N ARG A 304 -18.50 5.39 9.95
CA ARG A 304 -17.90 6.64 9.42
C ARG A 304 -16.90 7.30 10.39
N ASN A 305 -17.04 7.02 11.68
CA ASN A 305 -16.21 7.57 12.76
C ASN A 305 -15.37 6.48 13.43
N ALA A 306 -14.86 5.52 12.66
CA ALA A 306 -13.97 4.49 13.16
C ALA A 306 -12.82 5.11 13.97
N THR A 307 -12.58 4.57 15.17
CA THR A 307 -11.47 5.03 16.00
C THR A 307 -10.17 4.47 15.43
N LEU A 308 -9.22 5.36 15.15
CA LEU A 308 -7.92 5.02 14.60
C LEU A 308 -6.87 5.08 15.70
N VAL A 309 -6.20 3.95 15.95
CA VAL A 309 -5.06 3.89 16.88
C VAL A 309 -3.81 3.56 16.09
N LYS A 310 -2.81 4.44 16.18
CA LYS A 310 -1.56 4.32 15.41
C LYS A 310 -0.40 3.94 16.33
N SER A 311 0.50 3.11 15.81
CA SER A 311 1.79 2.84 16.44
C SER A 311 2.89 2.74 15.40
N VAL A 312 4.11 3.07 15.80
CA VAL A 312 5.32 2.93 14.99
C VAL A 312 6.29 2.08 15.79
N GLU A 313 6.72 0.98 15.20
CA GLU A 313 7.78 0.14 15.73
C GLU A 313 9.03 0.31 14.86
N VAL A 314 10.16 0.54 15.49
CA VAL A 314 11.46 0.64 14.81
C VAL A 314 12.25 -0.62 15.10
N PHE A 315 12.72 -1.29 14.07
CA PHE A 315 13.51 -2.51 14.20
C PHE A 315 14.91 -2.32 13.64
N GLN A 316 15.89 -2.71 14.44
CA GLN A 316 17.29 -2.77 14.05
C GLN A 316 17.65 -4.18 13.61
N LYS A 317 18.40 -4.29 12.51
CA LYS A 317 18.93 -5.57 12.06
C LYS A 317 19.97 -6.04 13.07
N ARG A 318 19.83 -7.26 13.58
CA ARG A 318 20.90 -7.89 14.36
C ARG A 318 21.97 -8.33 13.38
N GLU A 319 23.19 -7.87 13.61
CA GLU A 319 24.34 -8.55 13.06
C GLU A 319 24.28 -9.99 13.58
N CYS A 320 24.24 -10.97 12.66
CA CYS A 320 24.57 -12.32 13.06
C CYS A 320 25.97 -12.23 13.66
N ALA A 321 26.11 -12.50 14.95
CA ALA A 321 27.42 -12.73 15.52
C ALA A 321 28.03 -13.83 14.67
N THR A 322 28.93 -13.46 13.76
CA THR A 322 29.70 -14.41 12.99
C THR A 322 30.34 -15.29 14.05
N ALA A 323 29.97 -16.57 14.08
CA ALA A 323 30.54 -17.51 15.00
C ALA A 323 32.06 -17.38 14.85
N SER A 324 32.69 -16.73 15.82
CA SER A 324 34.13 -16.63 15.93
C SER A 324 34.60 -18.05 16.18
N GLY A 325 34.97 -18.72 15.09
CA GLY A 325 35.59 -20.04 15.09
C GLY A 325 36.97 -20.01 15.72
#